data_AF-A0A836VL27-F1
#
_entry.id   AF-A0A836VL27-F1
#
_cell.length_a   1.000
_cell.length_b   1.000
_cell.length_c   1.000
_cell.angle_alpha   90.00
_cell.angle_beta   90.00
_cell.angle_gamma   90.00
#
_symmetry.space_group_name_H-M   'P 1'
#
loop_
_entity.id
_entity.type
_entity.pdbx_description
1 polymer ?
#
loop_
_entity_poly.entity_id
_entity_poly.type
_entity_poly.pdbx_seq_one_letter_code
_entity_poly.pdbx_strand_id
1 'polypeptide(L)'
;DANLARRSPPAGKFLALDAKVTVDAGAYSSYPFTACLEATQVASILPGPYNFPAYRCQTWSVATNKCPILPYRGVARAGVCYALESMVDLVARKINKEPHDVRLENLITPEQMPFDNIVNKHFDSGDYPECLKRAAAAIDVEGVRKRQVLGEPDGRLVGLGMGIFNEQAAHGTAVYSAWGIPMIPGYEQAFVRFTPDGGLEVRVGIQCHGQGSETTLAQVAHEILGLDIESIKIVHGDTELSPYSTGTWGSRAMVMSGGAVATACEKLCERIQLIGAHLLQAELEDTQVEDGYVKAPSGQISLIDVARTWYHRPQDLPADVDRQGLEVTAGYKLRRDDGTFSYAAHAAVLAVDPHFGTVEII
;
A
#
# COMPACT_ATOMS: atom_id res chain seq x y z
N ASP A 1 -42.29 0.93 -17.07
CA ASP A 1 -41.95 2.06 -17.97
C ASP A 1 -41.08 1.66 -19.13
N ALA A 2 -41.67 1.55 -20.31
CA ALA A 2 -41.03 1.17 -21.57
C ALA A 2 -40.50 2.39 -22.35
N ASN A 3 -39.85 3.33 -21.65
CA ASN A 3 -39.33 4.59 -22.24
C ASN A 3 -37.93 4.99 -21.72
N LEU A 4 -37.09 4.02 -21.38
CA LEU A 4 -35.63 4.25 -21.35
C LEU A 4 -35.11 4.07 -22.77
N ALA A 5 -35.10 5.16 -23.53
CA ALA A 5 -34.46 5.24 -24.82
C ALA A 5 -33.03 4.67 -24.70
N ARG A 6 -32.74 3.58 -25.44
CA ARG A 6 -31.39 3.04 -25.66
C ARG A 6 -30.60 4.09 -26.44
N ARG A 7 -30.16 5.16 -25.77
CA ARG A 7 -29.12 6.02 -26.30
C ARG A 7 -27.88 5.16 -26.38
N SER A 8 -27.30 5.03 -27.58
CA SER A 8 -25.98 4.47 -27.71
C SER A 8 -25.05 5.24 -26.77
N PRO A 9 -24.26 4.54 -25.94
CA PRO A 9 -23.34 5.19 -25.03
C PRO A 9 -22.36 6.07 -25.83
N PRO A 10 -21.85 7.16 -25.22
CA PRO A 10 -20.89 8.02 -25.91
C PRO A 10 -19.66 7.21 -26.35
N ALA A 11 -19.10 7.59 -27.50
CA ALA A 11 -17.91 6.93 -28.04
C ALA A 11 -16.75 7.00 -27.04
N GLY A 12 -16.21 5.84 -26.66
CA GLY A 12 -15.15 5.72 -25.65
C GLY A 12 -15.64 5.24 -24.28
N LYS A 13 -16.95 5.22 -24.00
CA LYS A 13 -17.47 4.68 -22.73
C LYS A 13 -17.36 3.14 -22.70
N PHE A 14 -16.79 2.62 -21.61
CA PHE A 14 -16.67 1.18 -21.39
C PHE A 14 -18.01 0.55 -20.99
N LEU A 15 -18.33 -0.57 -21.62
CA LEU A 15 -19.61 -1.27 -21.43
C LEU A 15 -19.43 -2.65 -20.82
N ALA A 16 -18.40 -3.37 -21.26
CA ALA A 16 -18.07 -4.68 -20.77
C ALA A 16 -16.58 -4.93 -20.91
N LEU A 17 -16.05 -5.79 -20.04
CA LEU A 17 -14.71 -6.35 -20.17
C LEU A 17 -14.81 -7.87 -20.19
N ASP A 18 -14.31 -8.48 -21.27
CA ASP A 18 -14.33 -9.92 -21.50
C ASP A 18 -12.91 -10.42 -21.75
N ALA A 19 -12.45 -11.37 -20.94
CA ALA A 19 -11.08 -11.85 -20.97
C ALA A 19 -10.96 -13.37 -20.79
N LYS A 20 -10.02 -13.95 -21.53
CA LYS A 20 -9.56 -15.34 -21.37
C LYS A 20 -8.05 -15.30 -21.13
N VAL A 21 -7.59 -15.80 -19.99
CA VAL A 21 -6.19 -15.71 -19.59
C VAL A 21 -5.66 -17.08 -19.21
N THR A 22 -4.54 -17.48 -19.81
CA THR A 22 -3.84 -18.72 -19.46
C THR A 22 -2.51 -18.33 -18.82
N VAL A 23 -2.24 -18.87 -17.65
CA VAL A 23 -1.00 -18.68 -16.89
C VAL A 23 -0.19 -19.96 -16.94
N ASP A 24 1.05 -19.85 -17.42
CA ASP A 24 2.04 -20.92 -17.28
C ASP A 24 2.56 -20.93 -15.84
N ALA A 25 2.20 -21.95 -15.07
CA ALA A 25 2.58 -22.05 -13.66
C ALA A 25 3.86 -22.84 -13.40
N GLY A 26 4.49 -23.36 -14.46
CA GLY A 26 5.61 -24.29 -14.34
C GLY A 26 5.19 -25.67 -13.83
N ALA A 27 6.17 -26.44 -13.37
CA ALA A 27 5.97 -27.88 -13.12
C ALA A 27 5.21 -28.18 -11.82
N TYR A 28 5.25 -27.28 -10.84
CA TYR A 28 4.74 -27.54 -9.50
C TYR A 28 4.01 -26.33 -8.91
N SER A 29 3.16 -26.61 -7.93
CA SER A 29 2.54 -25.62 -7.08
C SER A 29 3.48 -25.27 -5.93
N SER A 30 3.89 -24.00 -5.83
CA SER A 30 4.82 -23.55 -4.78
C SER A 30 4.10 -23.10 -3.52
N TYR A 31 4.51 -23.61 -2.36
CA TYR A 31 4.05 -23.10 -1.07
C TYR A 31 4.65 -21.71 -0.78
N PRO A 32 3.90 -20.76 -0.18
CA PRO A 32 2.49 -20.84 0.21
C PRO A 32 1.51 -20.38 -0.89
N PHE A 33 1.99 -19.92 -2.04
CA PHE A 33 1.16 -19.15 -2.98
C PHE A 33 0.35 -19.97 -3.97
N THR A 34 0.68 -21.25 -4.12
CA THR A 34 0.08 -22.19 -5.07
C THR A 34 0.37 -21.86 -6.55
N ALA A 35 0.05 -22.80 -7.45
CA ALA A 35 0.08 -22.59 -8.90
C ALA A 35 -1.01 -21.62 -9.40
N CYS A 36 -2.00 -21.26 -8.57
CA CYS A 36 -3.17 -20.49 -9.00
C CYS A 36 -3.11 -19.00 -8.63
N LEU A 37 -2.07 -18.53 -7.93
CA LEU A 37 -2.00 -17.15 -7.43
C LEU A 37 -2.28 -16.11 -8.54
N GLU A 38 -1.52 -16.21 -9.62
CA GLU A 38 -1.60 -15.33 -10.79
C GLU A 38 -2.99 -15.39 -11.45
N ALA A 39 -3.46 -16.60 -11.78
CA ALA A 39 -4.73 -16.80 -12.47
C ALA A 39 -5.94 -16.30 -11.65
N THR A 40 -5.94 -16.53 -10.34
CA THR A 40 -6.99 -16.02 -9.43
C THR A 40 -6.92 -14.50 -9.31
N GLN A 41 -5.72 -13.93 -9.20
CA GLN A 41 -5.56 -12.49 -9.09
C GLN A 41 -6.05 -11.76 -10.35
N VAL A 42 -5.73 -12.26 -11.55
CA VAL A 42 -6.19 -11.68 -12.83
C VAL A 42 -7.70 -11.43 -12.79
N ALA A 43 -8.50 -12.45 -12.47
CA ALA A 43 -9.96 -12.32 -12.44
C ALA A 43 -10.47 -11.30 -11.40
N SER A 44 -9.67 -11.04 -10.36
CA SER A 44 -10.06 -10.15 -9.26
C SER A 44 -9.59 -8.70 -9.41
N ILE A 45 -8.65 -8.40 -10.31
CA ILE A 45 -8.07 -7.05 -10.46
C ILE A 45 -8.12 -6.50 -11.90
N LEU A 46 -8.46 -7.33 -12.90
CA LEU A 46 -8.49 -6.92 -14.31
C LEU A 46 -9.33 -5.68 -14.63
N PRO A 47 -10.47 -5.40 -13.96
CA PRO A 47 -11.22 -4.15 -14.21
C PRO A 47 -10.42 -2.87 -13.89
N GLY A 48 -9.39 -2.95 -13.06
CA GLY A 48 -8.53 -1.82 -12.71
C GLY A 48 -9.31 -0.65 -12.07
N PRO A 49 -8.89 0.61 -12.32
CA PRO A 49 -9.52 1.81 -11.78
C PRO A 49 -10.75 2.28 -12.58
N TYR A 50 -11.26 1.48 -13.53
CA TYR A 50 -12.35 1.87 -14.42
C TYR A 50 -13.70 1.30 -14.01
N ASN A 51 -14.76 2.01 -14.39
CA ASN A 51 -16.14 1.56 -14.19
C ASN A 51 -16.63 0.69 -15.36
N PHE A 52 -16.65 -0.63 -15.19
CA PHE A 52 -17.23 -1.57 -16.15
C PHE A 52 -18.61 -2.06 -15.67
N PRO A 53 -19.70 -1.84 -16.45
CA PRO A 53 -21.03 -2.35 -16.13
C PRO A 53 -21.19 -3.87 -16.25
N ALA A 54 -20.37 -4.53 -17.06
CA ALA A 54 -20.39 -5.98 -17.26
C ALA A 54 -18.97 -6.55 -17.29
N TYR A 55 -18.79 -7.74 -16.73
CA TYR A 55 -17.48 -8.38 -16.64
C TYR A 55 -17.59 -9.89 -16.82
N ARG A 56 -16.71 -10.45 -17.66
CA ARG A 56 -16.48 -11.89 -17.79
C ARG A 56 -14.99 -12.14 -17.84
N CYS A 57 -14.47 -12.98 -16.95
CA CYS A 57 -13.08 -13.41 -17.03
C CYS A 57 -12.98 -14.91 -16.76
N GLN A 58 -12.30 -15.61 -17.66
CA GLN A 58 -11.96 -17.02 -17.51
C GLN A 58 -10.45 -17.12 -17.41
N THR A 59 -9.97 -17.74 -16.33
CA THR A 59 -8.54 -17.91 -16.10
C THR A 59 -8.20 -19.39 -15.92
N TRP A 60 -7.06 -19.80 -16.47
CA TRP A 60 -6.52 -21.15 -16.32
C TRP A 60 -5.08 -21.06 -15.87
N SER A 61 -4.71 -21.91 -14.92
CA SER A 61 -3.30 -22.18 -14.60
C SER A 61 -2.92 -23.53 -15.20
N VAL A 62 -1.87 -23.55 -16.02
CA VAL A 62 -1.42 -24.76 -16.72
C VAL A 62 -0.03 -25.16 -16.27
N ALA A 63 0.14 -26.46 -16.00
CA ALA A 63 1.44 -27.01 -15.66
C ALA A 63 2.30 -27.18 -16.91
N THR A 64 3.59 -26.85 -16.81
CA THR A 64 4.57 -27.01 -17.90
C THR A 64 5.90 -27.52 -17.36
N ASN A 65 6.81 -27.97 -18.23
CA ASN A 65 8.17 -28.39 -17.84
C ASN A 65 9.10 -27.19 -17.59
N LYS A 66 8.68 -26.23 -16.78
CA LYS A 66 9.45 -25.05 -16.34
C LYS A 66 9.54 -25.00 -14.82
N CYS A 67 10.41 -24.16 -14.28
CA CYS A 67 10.40 -23.87 -12.85
C CYS A 67 9.03 -23.31 -12.42
N PRO A 68 8.58 -23.58 -11.17
CA PRO A 68 7.33 -23.03 -10.67
C PRO A 68 7.30 -21.51 -10.73
N ILE A 69 6.16 -20.95 -11.14
CA ILE A 69 5.94 -19.52 -11.04
C ILE A 69 5.90 -19.10 -9.56
N LEU A 70 6.47 -17.94 -9.26
CA LEU A 70 6.49 -17.35 -7.93
C LEU A 70 6.22 -15.84 -8.02
N PRO A 71 5.76 -15.21 -6.92
CA PRO A 71 5.53 -13.77 -6.91
C PRO A 71 6.79 -12.98 -7.27
N TYR A 72 6.66 -12.14 -8.29
CA TYR A 72 7.50 -10.97 -8.51
C TYR A 72 6.64 -9.71 -8.35
N ARG A 73 7.24 -8.54 -8.10
CA ARG A 73 6.50 -7.33 -7.68
C ARG A 73 5.29 -7.05 -8.59
N GLY A 74 4.10 -6.99 -7.97
CA GLY A 74 2.83 -6.81 -8.65
C GLY A 74 2.07 -8.10 -8.95
N VAL A 75 2.75 -9.25 -9.03
CA VAL A 75 2.16 -10.55 -9.40
C VAL A 75 1.38 -10.37 -10.72
N ALA A 76 0.09 -10.73 -10.75
CA ALA A 76 -0.77 -10.58 -11.92
C ALA A 76 -0.99 -9.13 -12.34
N ARG A 77 -0.80 -8.17 -11.43
CA ARG A 77 -1.11 -6.75 -11.68
C ARG A 77 -0.30 -6.20 -12.83
N ALA A 78 0.97 -6.57 -12.97
CA ALA A 78 1.80 -6.11 -14.08
C ALA A 78 1.21 -6.54 -15.45
N GLY A 79 0.87 -7.82 -15.58
CA GLY A 79 0.25 -8.36 -16.81
C GLY A 79 -1.16 -7.79 -17.06
N VAL A 80 -1.95 -7.62 -16.00
CA VAL A 80 -3.27 -7.00 -16.04
C VAL A 80 -3.20 -5.56 -16.51
N CYS A 81 -2.35 -4.73 -15.90
CA CYS A 81 -2.19 -3.33 -16.27
C CYS A 81 -1.70 -3.21 -17.71
N TYR A 82 -0.75 -4.03 -18.12
CA TYR A 82 -0.30 -4.05 -19.51
C TYR A 82 -1.46 -4.35 -20.47
N ALA A 83 -2.24 -5.41 -20.22
CA ALA A 83 -3.34 -5.80 -21.07
C ALA A 83 -4.46 -4.75 -21.11
N LEU A 84 -4.85 -4.23 -19.95
CA LEU A 84 -5.91 -3.24 -19.80
C LEU A 84 -5.53 -1.91 -20.44
N GLU A 85 -4.38 -1.34 -20.08
CA GLU A 85 -3.95 -0.03 -20.60
C GLU A 85 -3.66 -0.08 -22.10
N SER A 86 -3.11 -1.20 -22.61
CA SER A 86 -2.96 -1.40 -24.05
C SER A 86 -4.32 -1.45 -24.77
N MET A 87 -5.32 -2.10 -24.17
CA MET A 87 -6.69 -2.12 -24.70
C MET A 87 -7.26 -0.69 -24.75
N VAL A 88 -7.08 0.11 -23.71
CA VAL A 88 -7.57 1.50 -23.70
C VAL A 88 -6.94 2.32 -24.84
N ASP A 89 -5.63 2.20 -25.07
CA ASP A 89 -4.96 2.88 -26.17
C ASP A 89 -5.43 2.40 -27.56
N LEU A 90 -5.78 1.12 -27.70
CA LEU A 90 -6.38 0.59 -28.93
C LEU A 90 -7.79 1.15 -29.16
N VAL A 91 -8.61 1.24 -28.12
CA VAL A 91 -9.95 1.86 -28.18
C VAL A 91 -9.82 3.33 -28.58
N ALA A 92 -8.93 4.09 -27.94
CA ALA A 92 -8.69 5.50 -28.21
C ALA A 92 -8.32 5.75 -29.68
N ARG A 93 -7.37 4.97 -30.22
CA ARG A 93 -6.99 5.03 -31.64
C ARG A 93 -8.16 4.69 -32.56
N LYS A 94 -8.99 3.70 -32.22
CA LYS A 94 -10.13 3.28 -33.04
C LYS A 94 -11.20 4.36 -33.17
N ILE A 95 -11.38 5.19 -32.14
CA ILE A 95 -12.37 6.28 -32.11
C ILE A 95 -11.75 7.66 -32.37
N ASN A 96 -10.46 7.71 -32.74
CA ASN A 96 -9.69 8.93 -32.99
C ASN A 96 -9.77 9.95 -31.83
N LYS A 97 -9.50 9.46 -30.61
CA LYS A 97 -9.50 10.25 -29.38
C LYS A 97 -8.17 10.11 -28.67
N GLU A 98 -7.78 11.13 -27.92
CA GLU A 98 -6.58 11.07 -27.09
C GLU A 98 -6.73 9.98 -26.01
N PRO A 99 -5.70 9.12 -25.80
CA PRO A 99 -5.85 8.00 -24.88
C PRO A 99 -6.08 8.40 -23.42
N HIS A 100 -5.58 9.54 -22.97
CA HIS A 100 -5.82 10.02 -21.62
C HIS A 100 -7.27 10.51 -21.43
N ASP A 101 -7.90 11.08 -22.45
CA ASP A 101 -9.31 11.47 -22.39
C ASP A 101 -10.24 10.25 -22.28
N VAL A 102 -9.93 9.17 -23.00
CA VAL A 102 -10.70 7.91 -22.88
C VAL A 102 -10.61 7.37 -21.46
N ARG A 103 -9.44 7.45 -20.81
CA ARG A 103 -9.29 7.06 -19.41
C ARG A 103 -10.13 7.95 -18.50
N LEU A 104 -10.03 9.27 -18.62
CA LEU A 104 -10.76 10.24 -17.80
C LEU A 104 -12.28 10.01 -17.81
N GLU A 105 -12.85 9.60 -18.95
CA GLU A 105 -14.29 9.33 -19.06
C GLU A 105 -14.76 8.02 -18.39
N ASN A 106 -13.81 7.15 -18.05
CA ASN A 106 -14.08 5.81 -17.53
C ASN A 106 -13.54 5.56 -16.12
N LEU A 107 -12.66 6.43 -15.62
CA LEU A 107 -12.16 6.36 -14.25
C LEU A 107 -13.27 6.60 -13.22
N ILE A 108 -13.13 5.96 -12.07
CA ILE A 108 -13.91 6.29 -10.88
C ILE A 108 -13.50 7.69 -10.40
N THR A 109 -14.47 8.55 -10.12
CA THR A 109 -14.25 9.92 -9.64
C THR A 109 -14.17 9.96 -8.11
N PRO A 110 -13.50 10.96 -7.50
CA PRO A 110 -13.41 11.08 -6.05
C PRO A 110 -14.79 11.16 -5.37
N GLU A 111 -15.81 11.74 -6.01
CA GLU A 111 -17.18 11.83 -5.48
C GLU A 111 -17.90 10.47 -5.42
N GLN A 112 -17.41 9.47 -6.14
CA GLN A 112 -17.94 8.11 -6.09
C GLN A 112 -17.31 7.27 -4.98
N MET A 113 -16.25 7.76 -4.32
CA MET A 113 -15.53 7.03 -3.29
C MET A 113 -16.22 7.16 -1.92
N PRO A 114 -16.25 6.11 -1.10
CA PRO A 114 -15.71 4.78 -1.38
C PRO A 114 -16.56 4.00 -2.39
N PHE A 115 -15.91 3.19 -3.23
CA PHE A 115 -16.54 2.52 -4.39
C PHE A 115 -16.26 1.01 -4.41
N ASP A 116 -17.31 0.18 -4.42
CA ASP A 116 -17.19 -1.25 -4.69
C ASP A 116 -17.34 -1.53 -6.20
N ASN A 117 -16.30 -2.07 -6.82
CA ASN A 117 -16.34 -2.36 -8.25
C ASN A 117 -17.08 -3.67 -8.58
N ILE A 118 -17.20 -3.98 -9.88
CA ILE A 118 -17.92 -5.18 -10.38
C ILE A 118 -17.36 -6.53 -9.91
N VAL A 119 -16.13 -6.56 -9.39
CA VAL A 119 -15.51 -7.76 -8.79
C VAL A 119 -15.42 -7.67 -7.26
N ASN A 120 -16.24 -6.80 -6.65
CA ASN A 120 -16.37 -6.56 -5.22
C ASN A 120 -15.05 -6.12 -4.54
N LYS A 121 -14.23 -5.35 -5.25
CA LYS A 121 -13.08 -4.67 -4.67
C LYS A 121 -13.49 -3.31 -4.15
N HIS A 122 -13.15 -3.06 -2.89
CA HIS A 122 -13.49 -1.82 -2.20
C HIS A 122 -12.39 -0.78 -2.34
N PHE A 123 -12.63 0.23 -3.18
CA PHE A 123 -11.76 1.37 -3.26
C PHE A 123 -12.09 2.32 -2.11
N ASP A 124 -11.13 2.48 -1.20
CA ASP A 124 -11.26 3.25 0.03
C ASP A 124 -11.25 4.76 -0.23
N SER A 125 -10.37 5.23 -1.12
CA SER A 125 -10.24 6.64 -1.49
C SER A 125 -9.52 6.82 -2.82
N GLY A 126 -9.51 8.05 -3.35
CA GLY A 126 -8.62 8.43 -4.43
C GLY A 126 -9.18 9.44 -5.43
N ASP A 127 -8.28 10.25 -6.00
CA ASP A 127 -8.55 11.14 -7.13
C ASP A 127 -7.77 10.67 -8.36
N TYR A 128 -8.31 9.63 -9.01
CA TYR A 128 -7.71 9.05 -10.20
C TYR A 128 -7.67 10.03 -11.38
N PRO A 129 -8.72 10.83 -11.65
CA PRO A 129 -8.69 11.83 -12.71
C PRO A 129 -7.57 12.86 -12.52
N GLU A 130 -7.39 13.39 -11.31
CA GLU A 130 -6.32 14.35 -11.03
C GLU A 130 -4.93 13.71 -11.16
N CYS A 131 -4.76 12.47 -10.69
CA CYS A 131 -3.52 11.72 -10.85
C CYS A 131 -3.11 11.60 -12.33
N LEU A 132 -4.07 11.23 -13.19
CA LEU A 132 -3.83 11.11 -14.62
C LEU A 132 -3.53 12.46 -15.29
N LYS A 133 -4.27 13.51 -14.92
CA LYS A 133 -4.05 14.88 -15.43
C LYS A 133 -2.65 15.37 -15.11
N ARG A 134 -2.16 15.13 -13.88
CA ARG A 134 -0.80 15.50 -13.47
C ARG A 134 0.26 14.77 -14.30
N ALA A 135 0.09 13.47 -14.54
CA ALA A 135 1.01 12.71 -15.38
C ALA A 135 1.02 13.21 -16.84
N ALA A 136 -0.15 13.53 -17.39
CA ALA A 136 -0.27 14.10 -18.74
C ALA A 136 0.35 15.50 -18.84
N ALA A 137 0.14 16.36 -17.84
CA ALA A 137 0.74 17.69 -17.80
C ALA A 137 2.27 17.63 -17.69
N ALA A 138 2.81 16.73 -16.87
CA ALA A 138 4.24 16.60 -16.64
C ALA A 138 5.05 16.22 -17.89
N ILE A 139 4.43 15.56 -18.87
CA ILE A 139 5.09 15.09 -20.09
C ILE A 139 4.83 15.98 -21.32
N ASP A 140 4.07 17.08 -21.17
CA ASP A 140 3.65 17.97 -22.26
C ASP A 140 3.12 17.21 -23.48
N VAL A 141 1.96 16.55 -23.32
CA VAL A 141 1.34 15.75 -24.40
C VAL A 141 1.22 16.54 -25.71
N GLU A 142 0.89 17.83 -25.65
CA GLU A 142 0.77 18.67 -26.85
C GLU A 142 2.14 18.84 -27.54
N GLY A 143 3.20 19.13 -26.77
CA GLY A 143 4.57 19.18 -27.27
C GLY A 143 5.01 17.86 -27.91
N VAL A 144 4.70 16.73 -27.28
CA VAL A 144 5.00 15.39 -27.83
C VAL A 144 4.26 15.15 -29.14
N ARG A 145 2.98 15.53 -29.24
CA ARG A 145 2.19 15.41 -30.48
C ARG A 145 2.77 16.27 -31.59
N LYS A 146 3.24 17.49 -31.29
CA LYS A 146 3.95 18.34 -32.28
C LYS A 146 5.23 17.66 -32.78
N ARG A 147 6.03 17.07 -31.89
CA ARG A 147 7.24 16.30 -32.26
C ARG A 147 6.92 15.11 -33.16
N GLN A 148 5.83 14.38 -32.87
CA GLN A 148 5.40 13.25 -33.71
C GLN A 148 5.01 13.68 -35.13
N VAL A 149 4.42 14.86 -35.31
CA VAL A 149 4.04 15.40 -36.62
C VAL A 149 5.26 15.93 -37.39
N LEU A 150 6.16 16.64 -36.70
CA LEU A 150 7.37 17.20 -37.31
C LEU A 150 8.40 16.11 -37.66
N GLY A 151 8.43 15.04 -36.89
CA GLY A 151 9.47 14.02 -36.94
C GLY A 151 10.76 14.46 -36.26
N GLU A 152 11.63 13.50 -35.95
CA GLU A 152 12.96 13.77 -35.42
C GLU A 152 14.00 13.86 -36.56
N PRO A 153 14.97 14.78 -36.50
CA PRO A 153 15.98 14.95 -37.56
C PRO A 153 16.81 13.70 -37.84
N ASP A 154 16.96 12.83 -36.84
CA ASP A 154 17.69 11.56 -36.94
C ASP A 154 16.82 10.39 -37.45
N GLY A 155 15.56 10.64 -37.78
CA GLY A 155 14.63 9.65 -38.33
C GLY A 155 13.97 8.73 -37.28
N ARG A 156 14.21 8.94 -35.98
CA ARG A 156 13.55 8.17 -34.92
C ARG A 156 12.06 8.51 -34.80
N LEU A 157 11.28 7.52 -34.40
CA LEU A 157 9.85 7.65 -34.14
C LEU A 157 9.60 7.97 -32.68
N VAL A 158 8.80 9.00 -32.40
CA VAL A 158 8.43 9.37 -31.04
C VAL A 158 7.15 8.62 -30.63
N GLY A 159 7.23 7.88 -29.52
CA GLY A 159 6.11 7.22 -28.87
C GLY A 159 5.71 7.92 -27.58
N LEU A 160 4.42 7.87 -27.25
CA LEU A 160 3.90 8.28 -25.93
C LEU A 160 3.14 7.10 -25.34
N GLY A 161 3.57 6.64 -24.17
CA GLY A 161 2.86 5.66 -23.36
C GLY A 161 2.30 6.32 -22.11
N MET A 162 1.09 5.95 -21.72
CA MET A 162 0.49 6.39 -20.47
C MET A 162 -0.34 5.26 -19.88
N GLY A 163 -0.32 5.11 -18.57
CA GLY A 163 -1.13 4.11 -17.89
C GLY A 163 -1.53 4.56 -16.49
N ILE A 164 -2.70 4.15 -16.03
CA ILE A 164 -3.16 4.35 -14.66
C ILE A 164 -3.58 3.03 -14.04
N PHE A 165 -3.24 2.83 -12.77
CA PHE A 165 -3.64 1.65 -12.02
C PHE A 165 -3.99 2.02 -10.58
N ASN A 166 -4.77 1.15 -9.96
CA ASN A 166 -4.88 1.07 -8.52
C ASN A 166 -4.27 -0.25 -8.02
N GLU A 167 -3.78 -0.25 -6.79
CA GLU A 167 -3.13 -1.37 -6.12
C GLU A 167 -3.80 -1.64 -4.80
N GLN A 168 -4.36 -2.85 -4.66
CA GLN A 168 -4.71 -3.39 -3.35
C GLN A 168 -3.43 -3.83 -2.65
N ALA A 169 -3.07 -3.11 -1.59
CA ALA A 169 -1.95 -3.41 -0.70
C ALA A 169 -2.47 -3.93 0.64
N ALA A 170 -1.58 -4.54 1.42
CA ALA A 170 -1.88 -4.99 2.79
C ALA A 170 -3.11 -5.91 2.86
N HIS A 171 -3.20 -6.86 1.93
CA HIS A 171 -4.28 -7.86 1.89
C HIS A 171 -4.52 -8.45 3.29
N GLY A 172 -5.78 -8.38 3.72
CA GLY A 172 -6.21 -8.91 5.01
C GLY A 172 -6.48 -10.41 4.98
N THR A 173 -6.88 -10.96 6.13
CA THR A 173 -7.18 -12.38 6.31
C THR A 173 -8.28 -12.85 5.35
N ALA A 174 -9.31 -12.03 5.15
CA ALA A 174 -10.43 -12.38 4.29
C ALA A 174 -10.01 -12.64 2.83
N VAL A 175 -9.07 -11.86 2.29
CA VAL A 175 -8.59 -12.05 0.91
C VAL A 175 -7.77 -13.32 0.78
N TYR A 176 -6.82 -13.53 1.68
CA TYR A 176 -5.97 -14.72 1.64
C TYR A 176 -6.77 -16.00 1.87
N SER A 177 -7.75 -15.98 2.78
CA SER A 177 -8.69 -17.09 2.96
C SER A 177 -9.51 -17.37 1.70
N ALA A 178 -10.00 -16.32 1.01
CA ALA A 178 -10.79 -16.48 -0.21
C ALA A 178 -9.96 -17.04 -1.39
N TRP A 179 -8.66 -16.77 -1.43
CA TRP A 179 -7.74 -17.37 -2.39
C TRP A 179 -7.38 -18.83 -2.07
N GLY A 180 -7.79 -19.35 -0.91
CA GLY A 180 -7.48 -20.72 -0.49
C GLY A 180 -5.99 -20.95 -0.24
N ILE A 181 -5.23 -19.89 0.10
CA ILE A 181 -3.82 -20.08 0.40
C ILE A 181 -3.65 -20.78 1.77
N PRO A 182 -2.74 -21.75 1.90
CA PRO A 182 -2.57 -22.56 3.11
C PRO A 182 -2.05 -21.78 4.32
N MET A 183 -1.36 -20.66 4.11
CA MET A 183 -0.92 -19.77 5.19
C MET A 183 -1.66 -18.45 5.06
N ILE A 184 -2.47 -18.11 6.06
CA ILE A 184 -3.36 -16.94 6.02
C ILE A 184 -2.81 -15.90 7.01
N PRO A 185 -2.26 -14.77 6.51
CA PRO A 185 -1.90 -13.63 7.34
C PRO A 185 -3.09 -13.10 8.15
N GLY A 186 -2.88 -13.00 9.46
CA GLY A 186 -3.83 -12.45 10.42
C GLY A 186 -3.59 -10.96 10.65
N TYR A 187 -3.41 -10.61 11.92
CA TYR A 187 -2.89 -9.34 12.37
C TYR A 187 -1.35 -9.34 12.39
N GLU A 188 -0.76 -8.15 12.44
CA GLU A 188 0.67 -7.96 12.67
C GLU A 188 0.89 -7.43 14.08
N GLN A 189 2.01 -7.77 14.71
CA GLN A 189 2.31 -7.30 16.06
C GLN A 189 3.63 -6.54 16.12
N ALA A 190 3.70 -5.63 17.08
CA ALA A 190 4.92 -4.96 17.48
C ALA A 190 5.08 -5.06 18.99
N PHE A 191 6.32 -5.26 19.44
CA PHE A 191 6.72 -5.08 20.82
C PHE A 191 7.50 -3.77 20.92
N VAL A 192 7.18 -2.91 21.88
CA VAL A 192 7.86 -1.65 22.13
C VAL A 192 8.24 -1.55 23.59
N ARG A 193 9.46 -1.08 23.87
CA ARG A 193 9.99 -0.98 25.24
C ARG A 193 10.91 0.22 25.38
N PHE A 194 10.71 1.01 26.42
CA PHE A 194 11.76 1.94 26.87
C PHE A 194 12.90 1.18 27.52
N THR A 195 14.14 1.48 27.13
CA THR A 195 15.33 0.93 27.77
C THR A 195 15.75 1.79 28.98
N PRO A 196 16.51 1.24 29.95
CA PRO A 196 16.91 1.99 31.15
C PRO A 196 17.73 3.27 30.88
N ASP A 197 18.40 3.35 29.74
CA ASP A 197 19.16 4.53 29.29
C ASP A 197 18.30 5.60 28.60
N GLY A 198 17.01 5.33 28.36
CA GLY A 198 16.04 6.27 27.78
C GLY A 198 15.78 6.10 26.29
N GLY A 199 16.38 5.10 25.64
CA GLY A 199 16.05 4.74 24.27
C GLY A 199 14.73 3.98 24.15
N LEU A 200 14.25 3.83 22.91
CA LEU A 200 13.09 3.00 22.59
C LEU A 200 13.52 1.83 21.70
N GLU A 201 13.25 0.62 22.15
CA GLU A 201 13.42 -0.58 21.34
C GLU A 201 12.06 -1.00 20.77
N VAL A 202 11.99 -1.14 19.45
CA VAL A 202 10.80 -1.59 18.72
C VAL A 202 11.15 -2.88 17.99
N ARG A 203 10.41 -3.95 18.26
CA ARG A 203 10.61 -5.27 17.65
C ARG A 203 9.40 -5.62 16.80
N VAL A 204 9.66 -5.98 15.55
CA VAL A 204 8.63 -6.37 14.57
C VAL A 204 9.05 -7.67 13.89
N GLY A 205 8.07 -8.54 13.60
CA GLY A 205 8.37 -9.81 12.94
C GLY A 205 8.57 -9.70 11.43
N ILE A 206 8.19 -8.57 10.81
CA ILE A 206 8.53 -8.31 9.41
C ILE A 206 10.05 -8.21 9.22
N GLN A 207 10.50 -8.40 7.97
CA GLN A 207 11.91 -8.28 7.62
C GLN A 207 12.17 -7.17 6.61
N CYS A 208 13.29 -6.47 6.76
CA CYS A 208 13.77 -5.50 5.78
C CYS A 208 14.67 -6.16 4.74
N HIS A 209 14.38 -5.92 3.46
CA HIS A 209 15.19 -6.37 2.34
C HIS A 209 15.41 -5.22 1.33
N GLY A 210 15.44 -3.98 1.82
CA GLY A 210 15.75 -2.78 1.05
C GLY A 210 14.67 -1.70 1.05
N GLN A 211 13.52 -1.92 1.72
CA GLN A 211 12.44 -0.93 1.77
C GLN A 211 12.68 0.22 2.76
N GLY A 212 13.70 0.13 3.64
CA GLY A 212 14.02 1.16 4.63
C GLY A 212 13.13 1.14 5.88
N SER A 213 12.63 -0.03 6.29
CA SER A 213 11.73 -0.17 7.45
C SER A 213 12.38 0.24 8.78
N GLU A 214 13.72 0.21 8.88
CA GLU A 214 14.47 0.71 10.04
C GLU A 214 14.20 2.21 10.27
N THR A 215 14.08 2.98 9.19
CA THR A 215 13.82 4.42 9.25
C THR A 215 12.33 4.70 9.39
N THR A 216 11.51 4.09 8.53
CA THR A 216 10.09 4.48 8.44
C THR A 216 9.27 3.99 9.65
N LEU A 217 9.63 2.86 10.27
CA LEU A 217 8.96 2.44 11.52
C LEU A 217 9.40 3.29 12.71
N ALA A 218 10.66 3.73 12.74
CA ALA A 218 11.13 4.67 13.77
C ALA A 218 10.40 6.01 13.65
N GLN A 219 10.14 6.48 12.43
CA GLN A 219 9.32 7.68 12.18
C GLN A 219 7.88 7.54 12.71
N VAL A 220 7.27 6.36 12.59
CA VAL A 220 5.93 6.11 13.19
C VAL A 220 5.97 6.24 14.71
N ALA A 221 6.98 5.63 15.36
CA ALA A 221 7.13 5.75 16.80
C ALA A 221 7.45 7.19 17.24
N HIS A 222 8.28 7.91 16.47
CA HIS A 222 8.58 9.33 16.67
C HIS A 222 7.32 10.19 16.64
N GLU A 223 6.44 10.01 15.65
CA GLU A 223 5.20 10.81 15.53
C GLU A 223 4.31 10.70 16.78
N ILE A 224 4.34 9.54 17.45
CA ILE A 224 3.48 9.27 18.61
C ILE A 224 4.13 9.68 19.93
N LEU A 225 5.43 9.44 20.07
CA LEU A 225 6.14 9.65 21.34
C LEU A 225 6.95 10.96 21.38
N GLY A 226 7.28 11.54 20.22
CA GLY A 226 8.13 12.72 20.07
C GLY A 226 9.61 12.47 20.42
N LEU A 227 10.06 11.22 20.47
CA LEU A 227 11.47 10.88 20.69
C LEU A 227 12.30 11.09 19.42
N ASP A 228 13.54 11.56 19.55
CA ASP A 228 14.47 11.63 18.42
C ASP A 228 14.63 10.26 17.74
N ILE A 229 14.62 10.24 16.39
CA ILE A 229 14.68 9.00 15.60
C ILE A 229 15.93 8.18 15.96
N GLU A 230 17.04 8.85 16.25
CA GLU A 230 18.32 8.23 16.64
C GLU A 230 18.24 7.46 17.96
N SER A 231 17.25 7.78 18.81
CA SER A 231 17.00 7.08 20.08
C SER A 231 16.08 5.86 19.92
N ILE A 232 15.55 5.62 18.70
CA ILE A 232 14.62 4.54 18.40
C ILE A 232 15.34 3.45 17.61
N LYS A 233 15.45 2.26 18.20
CA LYS A 233 16.05 1.09 17.56
C LYS A 233 14.99 0.12 17.07
N ILE A 234 14.99 -0.18 15.78
CA ILE A 234 14.15 -1.22 15.18
C ILE A 234 14.89 -2.55 15.14
N VAL A 235 14.25 -3.62 15.60
CA VAL A 235 14.72 -5.01 15.52
C VAL A 235 13.74 -5.79 14.65
N HIS A 236 14.24 -6.31 13.53
CA HIS A 236 13.45 -7.02 12.53
C HIS A 236 13.66 -8.54 12.61
N GLY A 237 12.57 -9.31 12.54
CA GLY A 237 12.58 -10.70 12.09
C GLY A 237 13.38 -11.71 12.93
N ASP A 238 13.86 -11.32 14.10
CA ASP A 238 14.46 -12.26 15.06
C ASP A 238 13.34 -13.06 15.73
N THR A 239 13.17 -14.32 15.34
CA THR A 239 12.07 -15.17 15.82
C THR A 239 12.16 -15.51 17.31
N GLU A 240 13.29 -15.28 17.97
CA GLU A 240 13.41 -15.40 19.42
C GLU A 240 12.88 -14.14 20.14
N LEU A 241 13.04 -12.96 19.53
CA LEU A 241 12.81 -11.68 20.19
C LEU A 241 11.57 -10.93 19.72
N SER A 242 11.12 -11.17 18.49
CA SER A 242 10.04 -10.45 17.84
C SER A 242 8.73 -11.24 17.86
N PRO A 243 7.56 -10.55 17.90
CA PRO A 243 6.28 -11.20 17.70
C PRO A 243 6.23 -11.95 16.36
N TYR A 244 5.45 -13.03 16.30
CA TYR A 244 5.26 -13.79 15.07
C TYR A 244 4.72 -12.90 13.95
N SER A 245 5.26 -13.06 12.76
CA SER A 245 4.82 -12.38 11.56
C SER A 245 4.78 -13.32 10.38
N THR A 246 3.90 -13.02 9.44
CA THR A 246 3.98 -13.62 8.11
C THR A 246 5.01 -12.90 7.24
N GLY A 247 5.78 -11.93 7.72
CA GLY A 247 6.84 -11.30 6.97
C GLY A 247 6.39 -10.22 5.98
N THR A 248 7.34 -9.84 5.11
CA THR A 248 7.25 -8.69 4.21
C THR A 248 6.94 -9.11 2.78
N TRP A 249 5.72 -8.87 2.34
CA TRP A 249 5.26 -9.05 0.95
C TRP A 249 3.92 -8.34 0.72
N GLY A 250 3.42 -8.32 -0.51
CA GLY A 250 2.09 -7.79 -0.82
C GLY A 250 1.90 -6.33 -0.39
N SER A 251 3.00 -5.55 -0.40
CA SER A 251 3.03 -4.14 -0.01
C SER A 251 2.44 -3.88 1.39
N ARG A 252 2.55 -4.86 2.32
CA ARG A 252 1.84 -4.82 3.61
C ARG A 252 2.58 -4.17 4.78
N ALA A 253 3.91 -4.11 4.72
CA ALA A 253 4.76 -3.82 5.87
C ALA A 253 4.39 -2.51 6.59
N MET A 254 4.32 -1.39 5.87
CA MET A 254 4.00 -0.10 6.51
C MET A 254 2.58 -0.02 7.05
N VAL A 255 1.60 -0.58 6.33
CA VAL A 255 0.21 -0.59 6.81
C VAL A 255 0.07 -1.44 8.07
N MET A 256 0.60 -2.67 8.02
CA MET A 256 0.38 -3.66 9.07
C MET A 256 1.35 -3.47 10.25
N SER A 257 2.66 -3.45 10.01
CA SER A 257 3.65 -3.27 11.07
C SER A 257 3.73 -1.82 11.53
N GLY A 258 3.57 -0.85 10.63
CA GLY A 258 3.47 0.56 11.04
C GLY A 258 2.24 0.78 11.93
N GLY A 259 1.08 0.22 11.55
CA GLY A 259 -0.10 0.20 12.41
C GLY A 259 0.15 -0.49 13.76
N ALA A 260 0.86 -1.62 13.78
CA ALA A 260 1.18 -2.33 15.01
C ALA A 260 2.13 -1.53 15.93
N VAL A 261 3.15 -0.89 15.35
CA VAL A 261 4.05 0.03 16.08
C VAL A 261 3.24 1.19 16.64
N ALA A 262 2.34 1.77 15.85
CA ALA A 262 1.50 2.87 16.31
C ALA A 262 0.64 2.46 17.50
N THR A 263 -0.12 1.36 17.38
CA THR A 263 -0.96 0.85 18.47
C THR A 263 -0.15 0.47 19.72
N ALA A 264 1.07 -0.05 19.55
CA ALA A 264 1.93 -0.37 20.69
C ALA A 264 2.44 0.90 21.39
N CYS A 265 2.82 1.93 20.62
CA CYS A 265 3.29 3.21 21.16
C CYS A 265 2.16 3.98 21.86
N GLU A 266 0.95 4.00 21.30
CA GLU A 266 -0.24 4.61 21.93
C GLU A 266 -0.52 4.00 23.31
N LYS A 267 -0.50 2.66 23.41
CA LYS A 267 -0.65 1.96 24.69
C LYS A 267 0.50 2.22 25.67
N LEU A 268 1.71 2.41 25.14
CA LEU A 268 2.86 2.78 25.96
C LEU A 268 2.72 4.22 26.49
N CYS A 269 2.15 5.15 25.70
CA CYS A 269 1.83 6.50 26.14
C CYS A 269 0.88 6.49 27.34
N GLU A 270 -0.17 5.66 27.34
CA GLU A 270 -1.10 5.55 28.47
C GLU A 270 -0.36 5.24 29.79
N ARG A 271 0.60 4.32 29.76
CA ARG A 271 1.40 3.96 30.94
C ARG A 271 2.38 5.06 31.36
N ILE A 272 3.01 5.71 30.39
CA ILE A 272 3.95 6.81 30.63
C ILE A 272 3.22 8.02 31.20
N GLN A 273 2.06 8.34 30.65
CA GLN A 273 1.24 9.46 31.09
C GLN A 273 0.82 9.30 32.55
N LEU A 274 0.42 8.10 32.97
CA LEU A 274 0.09 7.82 34.38
C LEU A 274 1.27 8.11 35.31
N ILE A 275 2.47 7.64 34.96
CA ILE A 275 3.67 7.88 35.77
C ILE A 275 4.05 9.36 35.74
N GLY A 276 4.02 10.00 34.56
CA GLY A 276 4.35 11.41 34.41
C GLY A 276 3.39 12.33 35.18
N ALA A 277 2.09 12.05 35.14
CA ALA A 277 1.08 12.78 35.92
C ALA A 277 1.35 12.68 37.42
N HIS A 278 1.68 11.48 37.92
CA HIS A 278 2.08 11.28 39.31
C HIS A 278 3.31 12.11 39.69
N LEU A 279 4.36 12.08 38.85
CA LEU A 279 5.61 12.82 39.10
C LEU A 279 5.44 14.34 39.01
N LEU A 280 4.50 14.81 38.19
CA LEU A 280 4.12 16.22 38.08
C LEU A 280 3.09 16.67 39.11
N GLN A 281 2.63 15.75 39.98
CA GLN A 281 1.55 15.97 40.95
C GLN A 281 0.30 16.58 40.30
N ALA A 282 -0.04 16.09 39.09
CA ALA A 282 -1.16 16.55 38.28
C ALA A 282 -2.21 15.44 38.13
N GLU A 283 -3.46 15.83 37.87
CA GLU A 283 -4.51 14.89 37.51
C GLU A 283 -4.25 14.32 36.11
N LEU A 284 -4.50 13.03 35.92
CA LEU A 284 -4.24 12.33 34.65
C LEU A 284 -4.95 13.00 33.47
N GLU A 285 -6.20 13.44 33.68
CA GLU A 285 -7.03 14.11 32.68
C GLU A 285 -6.46 15.46 32.21
N ASP A 286 -5.63 16.10 33.04
CA ASP A 286 -4.97 17.38 32.74
C ASP A 286 -3.58 17.19 32.12
N THR A 287 -3.21 15.95 31.76
CA THR A 287 -1.90 15.65 31.16
C THR A 287 -2.03 15.17 29.72
N GLN A 288 -0.95 15.34 28.95
CA GLN A 288 -0.84 14.79 27.60
C GLN A 288 0.61 14.37 27.30
N VAL A 289 0.77 13.32 26.50
CA VAL A 289 2.08 12.92 25.94
C VAL A 289 2.25 13.64 24.60
N GLU A 290 3.29 14.46 24.48
CA GLU A 290 3.55 15.26 23.28
C GLU A 290 5.03 15.70 23.25
N ASP A 291 5.65 15.69 22.06
CA ASP A 291 7.02 16.17 21.82
C ASP A 291 8.11 15.54 22.72
N GLY A 292 7.94 14.30 23.16
CA GLY A 292 8.91 13.65 24.06
C GLY A 292 8.73 14.03 25.54
N TYR A 293 7.58 14.59 25.91
CA TYR A 293 7.24 14.95 27.29
C TYR A 293 5.85 14.47 27.68
N VAL A 294 5.66 14.23 28.97
CA VAL A 294 4.36 14.35 29.62
C VAL A 294 4.21 15.80 30.04
N LYS A 295 3.22 16.51 29.49
CA LYS A 295 2.94 17.91 29.77
C LYS A 295 1.69 18.02 30.66
N ALA A 296 1.72 18.94 31.62
CA ALA A 296 0.62 19.30 32.51
C ALA A 296 0.62 20.83 32.75
N PRO A 297 -0.45 21.44 33.30
CA PRO A 297 -0.43 22.85 33.68
C PRO A 297 0.67 23.20 34.69
N SER A 298 1.08 22.24 35.53
CA SER A 298 2.13 22.41 36.54
C SER A 298 3.55 22.38 35.96
N GLY A 299 3.74 21.87 34.74
CA GLY A 299 5.05 21.72 34.10
C GLY A 299 5.11 20.55 33.13
N GLN A 300 6.32 20.11 32.80
CA GLN A 300 6.54 18.97 31.92
C GLN A 300 7.69 18.11 32.42
N ILE A 301 7.61 16.80 32.15
CA ILE A 301 8.67 15.83 32.44
C ILE A 301 8.96 15.02 31.17
N SER A 302 10.24 14.81 30.85
CA SER A 302 10.61 14.08 29.63
C SER A 302 10.23 12.60 29.74
N LEU A 303 9.90 11.94 28.62
CA LEU A 303 9.64 10.48 28.63
C LEU A 303 10.87 9.70 29.10
N ILE A 304 12.07 10.22 28.84
CA ILE A 304 13.34 9.67 29.30
C ILE A 304 13.42 9.68 30.84
N ASP A 305 13.02 10.77 31.48
CA ASP A 305 13.03 10.86 32.94
C ASP A 305 11.94 10.01 33.57
N VAL A 306 10.78 9.86 32.91
CA VAL A 306 9.77 8.86 33.31
C VAL A 306 10.35 7.45 33.25
N ALA A 307 11.02 7.10 32.15
CA ALA A 307 11.66 5.79 31.99
C ALA A 307 12.76 5.55 33.04
N ARG A 308 13.62 6.53 33.29
CA ARG A 308 14.64 6.45 34.34
C ARG A 308 14.03 6.28 35.73
N THR A 309 12.90 6.94 35.99
CA THR A 309 12.18 6.77 37.26
C THR A 309 11.68 5.35 37.42
N TRP A 310 11.05 4.80 36.38
CA TRP A 310 10.62 3.39 36.35
C TRP A 310 11.76 2.42 36.66
N TYR A 311 12.94 2.58 36.05
CA TYR A 311 14.04 1.63 36.19
C TYR A 311 14.95 1.86 37.40
N HIS A 312 15.12 3.12 37.85
CA HIS A 312 16.15 3.47 38.85
C HIS A 312 15.58 4.06 40.13
N ARG A 313 14.33 4.51 40.15
CA ARG A 313 13.69 5.15 41.31
C ARG A 313 12.27 4.63 41.53
N PRO A 314 12.07 3.30 41.70
CA PRO A 314 10.75 2.72 41.83
C PRO A 314 9.98 3.21 43.06
N GLN A 315 10.66 3.75 44.08
CA GLN A 315 10.01 4.37 45.24
C GLN A 315 9.26 5.68 44.91
N ASP A 316 9.53 6.29 43.75
CA ASP A 316 8.88 7.51 43.27
C ASP A 316 7.69 7.20 42.33
N LEU A 317 7.34 5.92 42.14
CA LEU A 317 6.23 5.49 41.28
C LEU A 317 4.88 5.52 42.03
N PRO A 318 3.77 5.70 41.31
CA PRO A 318 2.44 5.58 41.90
C PRO A 318 2.18 4.15 42.40
N ALA A 319 1.42 4.02 43.49
CA ALA A 319 1.17 2.72 44.14
C ALA A 319 0.40 1.73 43.25
N ASP A 320 -0.39 2.24 42.30
CA ASP A 320 -1.21 1.51 41.34
C ASP A 320 -0.58 1.41 39.94
N VAL A 321 0.72 1.68 39.80
CA VAL A 321 1.44 1.55 38.53
C VAL A 321 1.27 0.17 37.90
N ASP A 322 1.09 0.11 36.58
CA ASP A 322 1.04 -1.15 35.84
C ASP A 322 2.38 -1.89 35.96
N ARG A 323 2.35 -3.08 36.57
CA ARG A 323 3.53 -3.91 36.82
C ARG A 323 4.12 -4.54 35.55
N GLN A 324 3.41 -4.48 34.42
CA GLN A 324 3.98 -4.81 33.12
C GLN A 324 5.00 -3.76 32.65
N GLY A 325 5.04 -2.59 33.30
CA GLY A 325 6.08 -1.59 33.08
C GLY A 325 6.02 -0.89 31.74
N LEU A 326 7.17 -0.38 31.31
CA LEU A 326 7.32 0.40 30.08
C LEU A 326 7.62 -0.47 28.86
N GLU A 327 6.96 -1.63 28.77
CA GLU A 327 7.01 -2.54 27.62
C GLU A 327 5.62 -3.06 27.23
N VAL A 328 5.31 -3.04 25.94
CA VAL A 328 3.98 -3.39 25.41
C VAL A 328 4.13 -4.22 24.14
N THR A 329 3.39 -5.32 24.05
CA THR A 329 3.09 -5.98 22.76
C THR A 329 1.68 -5.65 22.35
N ALA A 330 1.50 -5.10 21.15
CA ALA A 330 0.18 -4.84 20.58
C ALA A 330 0.09 -5.35 19.14
N GLY A 331 -1.13 -5.70 18.74
CA GLY A 331 -1.44 -6.15 17.39
C GLY A 331 -2.27 -5.11 16.63
N TYR A 332 -2.07 -5.07 15.33
CA TYR A 332 -2.83 -4.25 14.41
C TYR A 332 -3.42 -5.11 13.29
N LYS A 333 -4.66 -4.79 12.95
CA LYS A 333 -5.39 -5.33 11.82
C LYS A 333 -6.18 -4.18 11.20
N LEU A 334 -6.29 -4.18 9.88
CA LEU A 334 -7.17 -3.24 9.18
C LEU A 334 -8.62 -3.37 9.66
N ARG A 335 -9.29 -2.23 9.79
CA ARG A 335 -10.72 -2.18 10.15
C ARG A 335 -11.58 -2.93 9.13
N ARG A 336 -11.30 -2.73 7.84
CA ARG A 336 -11.84 -3.54 6.75
C ARG A 336 -10.77 -4.53 6.31
N ASP A 337 -11.03 -5.81 6.54
CA ASP A 337 -10.03 -6.88 6.42
C ASP A 337 -9.79 -7.36 4.97
N ASP A 338 -9.93 -6.45 4.00
CA ASP A 338 -9.67 -6.74 2.59
C ASP A 338 -8.41 -6.03 2.05
N GLY A 339 -7.97 -4.93 2.66
CA GLY A 339 -6.74 -4.23 2.29
C GLY A 339 -6.95 -2.72 2.17
N THR A 340 -5.96 -2.04 1.64
CA THR A 340 -6.03 -0.61 1.31
C THR A 340 -5.70 -0.39 -0.16
N PHE A 341 -6.24 0.64 -0.78
CA PHE A 341 -5.97 0.94 -2.18
C PHE A 341 -5.06 2.16 -2.33
N SER A 342 -3.96 1.97 -3.03
CA SER A 342 -3.14 3.06 -3.57
C SER A 342 -3.34 3.15 -5.09
N TYR A 343 -2.89 4.25 -5.71
CA TYR A 343 -3.03 4.43 -7.15
C TYR A 343 -1.89 5.30 -7.69
N ALA A 344 -1.59 5.12 -8.97
CA ALA A 344 -0.64 5.95 -9.68
C ALA A 344 -0.93 5.98 -11.18
N ALA A 345 -0.55 7.08 -11.81
CA ALA A 345 -0.48 7.24 -13.25
C ALA A 345 0.99 7.40 -13.66
N HIS A 346 1.40 6.66 -14.68
CA HIS A 346 2.73 6.76 -15.27
C HIS A 346 2.60 7.20 -16.72
N ALA A 347 3.51 8.06 -17.17
CA ALA A 347 3.65 8.48 -18.55
C ALA A 347 5.13 8.42 -18.96
N ALA A 348 5.39 8.05 -20.21
CA ALA A 348 6.74 7.99 -20.76
C ALA A 348 6.72 8.38 -22.23
N VAL A 349 7.73 9.15 -22.64
CA VAL A 349 8.01 9.42 -24.06
C VAL A 349 9.20 8.56 -24.46
N LEU A 350 9.10 7.97 -25.63
CA LEU A 350 10.11 7.07 -26.17
C LEU A 350 10.57 7.60 -27.52
N ALA A 351 11.86 7.50 -27.82
CA ALA A 351 12.36 7.56 -29.18
C ALA A 351 12.74 6.14 -29.64
N VAL A 352 12.25 5.73 -30.81
CA VAL A 352 12.49 4.41 -31.38
C VAL A 352 13.19 4.54 -32.72
N ASP A 353 14.35 3.91 -32.85
CA ASP A 353 15.01 3.75 -34.13
C ASP A 353 14.30 2.65 -34.95
N PRO A 354 13.67 2.97 -36.09
CA PRO A 354 12.92 1.98 -36.87
C PRO A 354 13.82 0.99 -37.63
N HIS A 355 15.12 1.26 -37.78
CA HIS A 355 16.06 0.37 -38.45
C HIS A 355 16.67 -0.64 -37.48
N PHE A 356 17.09 -0.19 -36.29
CA PHE A 356 17.75 -1.04 -35.29
C PHE A 356 16.82 -1.54 -34.18
N GLY A 357 15.63 -0.94 -34.02
CA GLY A 357 14.71 -1.26 -32.92
C GLY A 357 15.20 -0.79 -31.55
N THR A 358 16.19 0.10 -31.50
CA THR A 358 16.70 0.67 -30.24
C THR A 358 15.67 1.63 -29.66
N VAL A 359 15.44 1.55 -28.35
CA VAL A 359 14.46 2.35 -27.61
C VAL A 359 15.19 3.19 -26.56
N GLU A 360 14.92 4.50 -26.57
CA GLU A 360 15.37 5.45 -25.56
C GLU A 360 14.14 6.05 -24.86
N ILE A 361 14.18 6.15 -23.53
CA ILE A 361 13.20 6.93 -22.75
C ILE A 361 13.72 8.36 -22.70
N ILE A 362 12.94 9.32 -23.20
CA ILE A 362 13.36 10.72 -23.42
C ILE A 362 12.49 11.74 -22.70
#